data_AF-A0A9X1FXJ7-F1
#
_entry.id   AF-A0A9X1FXJ7-F1
#
_cell.length_a   1.000
_cell.length_b   1.000
_cell.length_c   1.000
_cell.angle_alpha   90.00
_cell.angle_beta   90.00
_cell.angle_gamma   90.00
#
_symmetry.space_group_name_H-M   'P 1'
#
loop_
_entity.id
_entity.type
_entity.pdbx_description
1 polymer ?
#
loop_
_entity_poly.entity_id
_entity_poly.type
_entity_poly.pdbx_seq_one_letter_code
_entity_poly.pdbx_strand_id
1 'polypeptide(L)'
;MKYLSLVFIILALPAWAEPPQIENVKATRTGSGWRFDVTISHPDTGWDHYADAWRVLDMQGNQLAIRELAHPHVEEQPFTRSLSGIQIPEGTTQVLVQARDLPGGWNPKATIVTLP
;
A
#
# COMPACT_ATOMS: atom_id res chain seq x y z
N MET A 1 -6.07 -13.29 -58.81
CA MET A 1 -5.39 -12.30 -57.95
C MET A 1 -5.81 -12.59 -56.52
N LYS A 2 -4.92 -13.16 -55.70
CA LYS A 2 -5.21 -13.57 -54.31
C LYS A 2 -5.01 -12.37 -53.39
N TYR A 3 -6.09 -11.85 -52.81
CA TYR A 3 -6.00 -10.91 -51.69
C TYR A 3 -5.73 -11.72 -50.42
N LEU A 4 -4.52 -11.62 -49.89
CA LEU A 4 -4.16 -12.16 -48.58
C LEU A 4 -4.50 -11.09 -47.54
N SER A 5 -5.71 -11.16 -46.97
CA SER A 5 -6.09 -10.30 -45.85
C SER A 5 -5.32 -10.70 -44.59
N LEU A 6 -4.41 -9.85 -44.14
CA LEU A 6 -3.68 -10.01 -42.90
C LEU A 6 -4.57 -9.51 -41.75
N VAL A 7 -5.14 -10.42 -40.96
CA VAL A 7 -5.89 -10.08 -39.74
C VAL A 7 -4.88 -9.82 -38.62
N PHE A 8 -4.72 -8.55 -38.22
CA PHE A 8 -3.99 -8.18 -37.01
C PHE A 8 -4.90 -8.38 -35.80
N ILE A 9 -4.65 -9.44 -35.02
CA ILE A 9 -5.31 -9.66 -33.74
C ILE A 9 -4.44 -8.97 -32.69
N ILE A 10 -4.87 -7.80 -32.21
CA ILE A 10 -4.25 -7.15 -31.05
C ILE A 10 -4.75 -7.90 -29.80
N LEU A 11 -3.90 -8.74 -29.22
CA LEU A 11 -4.13 -9.34 -27.91
C LEU A 11 -3.93 -8.25 -26.85
N ALA A 12 -5.01 -7.73 -26.27
CA ALA A 12 -4.94 -6.91 -25.08
C ALA A 12 -4.53 -7.81 -23.90
N LEU A 13 -3.28 -7.66 -23.45
CA LEU A 13 -2.86 -8.27 -22.19
C LEU A 13 -3.66 -7.63 -21.05
N PRO A 14 -4.10 -8.38 -20.03
CA PRO A 14 -4.72 -7.79 -18.86
C PRO A 14 -3.72 -6.79 -18.26
N ALA A 15 -4.12 -5.53 -18.14
CA ALA A 15 -3.38 -4.56 -17.35
C ALA A 15 -3.54 -4.98 -15.89
N TRP A 16 -2.47 -5.48 -15.28
CA TRP A 16 -2.47 -5.71 -13.84
C TRP A 16 -2.50 -4.32 -13.19
N ALA A 17 -3.44 -4.11 -12.26
CA ALA A 17 -3.43 -2.93 -11.40
C ALA A 17 -2.02 -2.78 -10.79
N GLU A 18 -1.42 -1.60 -10.93
CA GLU A 18 -0.12 -1.37 -10.29
C GLU A 18 -0.34 -1.32 -8.77
N PRO A 19 0.34 -2.17 -7.98
CA PRO A 19 0.06 -2.26 -6.55
C PRO A 19 0.51 -0.98 -5.82
N PRO A 20 -0.11 -0.63 -4.68
CA PRO A 20 0.19 0.60 -3.97
C PRO A 20 1.61 0.58 -3.43
N GLN A 21 2.36 1.66 -3.65
CA GLN A 21 3.75 1.78 -3.19
C GLN A 21 3.82 2.62 -1.92
N ILE A 22 4.65 2.19 -0.98
CA ILE A 22 4.99 2.99 0.20
C ILE A 22 6.21 3.85 -0.16
N GLU A 23 6.00 5.15 -0.28
CA GLU A 23 7.02 6.13 -0.63
C GLU A 23 7.82 6.59 0.60
N ASN A 24 7.16 6.67 1.76
CA ASN A 24 7.78 7.09 3.01
C ASN A 24 7.06 6.49 4.21
N VAL A 25 7.82 6.21 5.27
CA VAL A 25 7.27 5.94 6.60
C VAL A 25 8.04 6.74 7.64
N LYS A 26 7.30 7.48 8.46
CA LYS A 26 7.82 8.09 9.68
C LYS A 26 7.17 7.44 10.90
N ALA A 27 7.99 6.78 11.72
CA ALA A 27 7.59 6.29 13.03
C ALA A 27 8.02 7.30 14.10
N THR A 28 7.14 7.60 15.05
CA THR A 28 7.44 8.49 16.17
C THR A 28 6.79 7.95 17.44
N ARG A 29 7.55 7.90 18.53
CA ARG A 29 7.03 7.49 19.83
C ARG A 29 6.12 8.59 20.39
N THR A 30 4.90 8.23 20.79
CA THR A 30 3.90 9.17 21.32
C THR A 30 3.24 8.57 22.57
N GLY A 31 3.58 9.11 23.75
CA GLY A 31 3.11 8.57 25.03
C GLY A 31 3.58 7.12 25.22
N SER A 32 2.64 6.21 25.50
CA SER A 32 2.91 4.78 25.64
C SER A 32 2.95 4.01 24.31
N GLY A 33 2.53 4.62 23.19
CA GLY A 33 2.45 3.95 21.89
C GLY A 33 3.26 4.65 20.81
N TRP A 34 3.01 4.24 19.56
CA TRP A 34 3.63 4.79 18.37
C TRP A 34 2.62 5.47 17.46
N ARG A 35 3.08 6.51 16.78
CA ARG A 35 2.44 7.09 15.60
C ARG A 35 3.24 6.72 14.36
N PHE A 36 2.53 6.31 13.33
CA PHE A 36 3.07 6.11 11.99
C PHE A 36 2.38 7.09 11.05
N ASP A 37 3.18 7.83 10.29
CA ASP A 37 2.76 8.61 9.13
C ASP A 37 3.28 7.88 7.89
N VAL A 38 2.38 7.37 7.05
CA VAL A 38 2.72 6.55 5.87
C VAL A 38 2.29 7.29 4.61
N THR A 39 3.25 7.53 3.72
CA THR A 39 3.04 8.12 2.40
C THR A 39 2.91 7.02 1.36
N ILE A 40 1.81 7.03 0.60
CA ILE A 40 1.45 6.01 -0.39
C ILE A 40 1.26 6.68 -1.76
N SER A 41 1.71 6.01 -2.80
CA SER A 41 1.33 6.29 -4.19
C SER A 41 0.57 5.08 -4.77
N HIS A 42 -0.50 5.34 -5.51
CA HIS A 42 -1.27 4.32 -6.22
C HIS A 42 -2.08 4.97 -7.35
N PRO A 43 -2.18 4.37 -8.55
CA PRO A 43 -2.98 4.90 -9.64
C PRO A 43 -4.48 4.63 -9.40
N ASP A 44 -5.05 5.26 -8.38
CA ASP A 44 -6.48 5.19 -8.07
C ASP A 44 -7.31 5.61 -9.27
N THR A 45 -8.30 4.81 -9.65
CA THR A 45 -9.26 5.14 -10.73
C THR A 45 -10.68 5.37 -10.23
N GLY A 46 -10.91 5.26 -8.91
CA GLY A 46 -12.21 5.47 -8.27
C GLY A 46 -12.53 4.42 -7.22
N TRP A 47 -13.80 4.31 -6.85
CA TRP A 47 -14.28 3.45 -5.74
C TRP A 47 -14.02 1.96 -5.92
N ASP A 48 -13.84 1.49 -7.15
CA ASP A 48 -13.59 0.08 -7.45
C ASP A 48 -12.08 -0.26 -7.48
N HIS A 49 -11.21 0.75 -7.47
CA HIS A 49 -9.77 0.58 -7.60
C HIS A 49 -9.03 1.75 -6.97
N TYR A 50 -8.67 1.58 -5.71
CA TYR A 50 -7.89 2.53 -4.94
C TYR A 50 -7.13 1.83 -3.80
N ALA A 51 -6.09 2.48 -3.28
CA ALA A 51 -5.42 2.05 -2.07
C ALA A 51 -6.37 2.16 -0.86
N ASP A 52 -6.74 1.03 -0.27
CA ASP A 52 -7.82 0.95 0.72
C ASP A 52 -7.32 0.68 2.14
N ALA A 53 -6.06 0.27 2.32
CA ALA A 53 -5.46 0.13 3.64
C ALA A 53 -3.93 0.16 3.64
N TRP A 54 -3.36 0.34 4.83
CA TRP A 54 -2.01 -0.08 5.15
C TRP A 54 -1.93 -0.66 6.56
N ARG A 55 -0.94 -1.51 6.83
CA ARG A 55 -0.75 -2.17 8.13
C ARG A 55 0.68 -2.12 8.60
N VAL A 56 0.86 -2.20 9.91
CA VAL A 56 2.14 -2.44 10.58
C VAL A 56 2.17 -3.90 11.01
N LEU A 57 3.25 -4.60 10.69
CA LEU A 57 3.50 -5.98 11.08
C LEU A 57 4.79 -6.06 11.91
N ASP A 58 4.88 -7.08 12.76
CA ASP A 58 6.19 -7.50 13.27
C ASP A 58 7.02 -8.18 12.17
N MET A 59 8.27 -8.52 12.48
CA MET A 59 9.18 -9.17 11.53
C MET A 59 8.81 -10.64 11.26
N GLN A 60 7.84 -11.22 11.97
CA GLN A 60 7.29 -12.55 11.73
C GLN A 60 6.04 -12.48 10.84
N GLY A 61 5.55 -11.28 10.51
CA GLY A 61 4.37 -11.04 9.69
C GLY A 61 3.06 -10.96 10.47
N ASN A 62 3.09 -10.94 11.81
CA ASN A 62 1.88 -10.75 12.60
C ASN A 62 1.44 -9.29 12.57
N GLN A 63 0.14 -9.05 12.40
CA GLN A 63 -0.40 -7.70 12.33
C GLN A 63 -0.46 -7.04 13.70
N LEU A 64 0.23 -5.91 13.84
CA LEU A 64 0.24 -5.06 15.03
C LEU A 64 -0.83 -3.97 14.95
N ALA A 65 -1.07 -3.42 13.76
CA ALA A 65 -2.09 -2.41 13.52
C ALA A 65 -2.48 -2.33 12.03
N ILE A 66 -3.66 -1.77 11.75
CA ILE A 66 -4.16 -1.51 10.40
C ILE A 66 -4.83 -0.13 10.36
N ARG A 67 -4.59 0.59 9.28
CA ARG A 67 -5.27 1.83 8.92
C ARG A 67 -6.05 1.61 7.63
N GLU A 68 -7.37 1.51 7.77
CA GLU A 68 -8.29 1.55 6.62
C GLU A 68 -8.37 2.98 6.05
N LEU A 69 -8.44 3.08 4.73
CA LEU A 69 -8.56 4.29 3.93
C LEU A 69 -9.95 4.29 3.29
N ALA A 70 -10.78 5.27 3.61
CA ALA A 70 -12.22 5.18 3.35
C ALA A 70 -12.67 5.80 2.02
N HIS A 71 -11.74 6.29 1.18
CA HIS A 71 -12.06 6.92 -0.09
C HIS A 71 -10.88 6.87 -1.07
N PRO A 72 -11.13 6.95 -2.38
CA PRO A 72 -10.08 7.13 -3.38
C PRO A 72 -9.36 8.47 -3.24
N HIS A 73 -8.11 8.50 -3.68
CA HIS A 73 -7.18 9.63 -3.69
C HIS A 73 -6.71 9.96 -5.12
N VAL A 74 -7.61 9.89 -6.12
CA VAL A 74 -7.29 10.09 -7.55
C VAL A 74 -6.51 11.39 -7.81
N GLU A 75 -6.91 12.49 -7.16
CA GLU A 75 -6.31 13.83 -7.32
C GLU A 75 -5.31 14.19 -6.20
N GLU A 76 -4.97 13.25 -5.32
CA GLU A 76 -4.10 13.46 -4.14
C GLU A 76 -3.00 12.40 -4.16
N GLN A 77 -2.05 12.50 -5.10
CA GLN A 77 -0.94 11.53 -5.23
C GLN A 77 0.43 12.22 -5.18
N PRO A 78 1.38 11.72 -4.36
CA PRO A 78 1.16 10.76 -3.28
C PRO A 78 0.39 11.40 -2.11
N PHE A 79 -0.28 10.58 -1.30
CA PHE A 79 -0.96 11.04 -0.08
C PHE A 79 -0.32 10.44 1.17
N THR A 80 -0.47 11.13 2.30
CA THR A 80 -0.03 10.63 3.61
C THR A 80 -1.21 10.41 4.53
N ARG A 81 -1.28 9.25 5.20
CA ARG A 81 -2.25 9.00 6.26
C ARG A 81 -1.56 8.39 7.48
N SER A 82 -2.11 8.73 8.63
CA SER A 82 -1.47 8.42 9.91
C SER A 82 -2.34 7.55 10.78
N LEU A 83 -1.69 6.79 11.67
CA LEU A 83 -2.33 6.05 12.76
C LEU A 83 -1.50 6.21 14.03
N SER A 84 -2.16 6.59 15.12
CA SER A 84 -1.55 6.76 16.44
C SER A 84 -2.00 5.65 17.41
N GLY A 85 -1.26 5.48 18.50
CA GLY A 85 -1.62 4.53 19.57
C GLY A 85 -1.21 3.09 19.28
N ILE A 86 -0.40 2.85 18.24
CA ILE A 86 0.08 1.52 17.86
C ILE A 86 0.96 0.98 18.99
N GLN A 87 0.58 -0.17 19.53
CA GLN A 87 1.36 -0.88 20.54
C GLN A 87 2.37 -1.77 19.83
N ILE A 88 3.65 -1.54 20.12
CA ILE A 88 4.75 -2.36 19.61
C ILE A 88 5.48 -2.93 20.83
N PRO A 89 5.75 -4.25 20.88
CA PRO A 89 6.46 -4.87 21.99
C PRO A 89 7.78 -4.17 22.29
N GLU A 90 8.11 -4.01 23.58
CA GLU A 90 9.39 -3.43 24.00
C GLU A 90 10.56 -4.24 23.44
N GLY A 91 11.63 -3.55 23.05
CA GLY A 91 12.81 -4.16 22.42
C GLY A 91 12.67 -4.41 20.91
N THR A 92 11.50 -4.18 20.31
CA THR A 92 11.36 -4.20 18.84
C THR A 92 12.15 -3.05 18.23
N THR A 93 13.05 -3.36 17.30
CA THR A 93 13.87 -2.37 16.58
C THR A 93 13.42 -2.15 15.15
N GLN A 94 12.69 -3.12 14.57
CA GLN A 94 12.21 -3.07 13.20
C GLN A 94 10.80 -3.62 13.10
N VAL A 95 10.02 -3.03 12.20
CA VAL A 95 8.69 -3.50 11.80
C VAL A 95 8.59 -3.48 10.28
N LEU A 96 7.54 -4.11 9.75
CA LEU A 96 7.17 -4.01 8.35
C LEU A 96 5.95 -3.10 8.20
N VAL A 97 5.91 -2.31 7.14
CA VAL A 97 4.71 -1.60 6.70
C VAL A 97 4.32 -2.12 5.32
N GLN A 98 3.03 -2.41 5.12
CA GLN A 98 2.51 -2.99 3.89
C GLN A 98 1.21 -2.29 3.48
N ALA A 99 1.08 -1.95 2.20
CA ALA A 99 -0.10 -1.31 1.63
C ALA A 99 -1.01 -2.35 0.94
N ARG A 100 -2.29 -1.99 0.80
CA ARG A 100 -3.36 -2.77 0.17
C ARG A 100 -4.12 -1.90 -0.82
N ASP A 101 -4.51 -2.47 -1.94
CA ASP A 101 -5.56 -1.92 -2.79
C ASP A 101 -6.76 -2.86 -2.84
N LEU A 102 -7.94 -2.30 -3.11
CA LEU A 102 -9.21 -3.02 -3.06
C LEU A 102 -9.25 -4.25 -4.00
N PRO A 103 -8.91 -4.15 -5.31
CA PRO A 103 -8.95 -5.32 -6.20
C PRO A 103 -7.72 -6.24 -6.07
N GLY A 104 -6.52 -5.70 -5.84
CA GLY A 104 -5.26 -6.42 -5.82
C GLY A 104 -4.89 -7.03 -4.47
N GLY A 105 -5.50 -6.57 -3.38
CA GLY A 105 -5.20 -7.02 -2.03
C GLY A 105 -3.84 -6.49 -1.55
N TRP A 106 -3.19 -7.24 -0.65
CA TRP A 106 -1.95 -6.78 -0.02
C TRP A 106 -0.80 -6.81 -1.03
N ASN A 107 -0.09 -5.69 -1.17
CA ASN A 107 1.13 -5.65 -1.98
C ASN A 107 2.14 -6.69 -1.45
N PRO A 108 2.64 -7.63 -2.27
CA PRO A 108 3.60 -8.65 -1.82
C PRO A 108 4.88 -8.05 -1.20
N LYS A 109 5.22 -6.80 -1.56
CA LYS A 109 6.34 -6.07 -1.00
C LYS A 109 5.92 -5.28 0.24
N ALA A 110 6.63 -5.50 1.34
CA ALA A 110 6.57 -4.67 2.53
C ALA A 110 7.84 -3.83 2.69
N THR A 111 7.71 -2.68 3.34
CA THR A 111 8.82 -1.77 3.66
C THR A 111 9.29 -2.04 5.09
N ILE A 112 10.58 -2.37 5.26
CA ILE A 112 11.21 -2.46 6.59
C ILE A 112 11.39 -1.05 7.13
N VAL A 113 10.95 -0.82 8.36
CA VAL A 113 11.07 0.45 9.07
C VAL A 113 11.83 0.22 10.35
N THR A 114 12.99 0.85 10.47
CA THR A 114 13.74 0.89 11.74
C THR A 114 13.09 1.92 12.66
N LEU A 115 12.76 1.50 13.88
CA LEU A 115 12.24 2.37 14.91
C LEU A 115 13.37 3.23 15.49
N PRO A 116 13.16 4.55 15.67
CA PRO A 116 14.14 5.46 16.27
C PRO A 116 14.41 5.17 17.75
#